data_AF-A0AB38R6L7-F1
#
_entry.id   AF-A0AB38R6L7-F1
#
_cell.length_a   1.000
_cell.length_b   1.000
_cell.length_c   1.000
_cell.angle_alpha   90.00
_cell.angle_beta   90.00
_cell.angle_gamma   90.00
#
_symmetry.space_group_name_H-M   'P 1'
#
loop_
_entity.id
_entity.type
_entity.pdbx_description
1 polymer ?
#
loop_
_entity_poly.entity_id
_entity_poly.type
_entity_poly.pdbx_seq_one_letter_code
_entity_poly.pdbx_strand_id
1 'polypeptide(L)'
;MPTVLGLADALGEVTGGAVRLADLVATDDFVELTGGLAVSSAALARALEGAPVRFEGDDRAPWAGVETAQQHQVHETLTDRARANGWPGVAEAKADLRITTDAELNAVFDATDGAALADKRAARAFKIEIAELMATALRLWGRSLAEERDRLAALEPDANNQRRGQISRELRAQLAAALESK
;
A
#
# COMPACT_ATOMS: atom_id res chain seq x y z
N MET A 1 -2.70 0.50 -26.34
CA MET A 1 -3.12 1.19 -27.58
C MET A 1 -4.64 1.25 -27.76
N PRO A 2 -5.40 0.14 -27.73
CA PRO A 2 -6.85 0.21 -27.95
C PRO A 2 -7.59 1.11 -26.95
N THR A 3 -7.19 1.01 -25.67
CA THR A 3 -7.80 1.76 -24.57
C THR A 3 -7.57 3.27 -24.68
N VAL A 4 -6.39 3.71 -25.12
CA VAL A 4 -6.05 5.14 -25.19
C VAL A 4 -6.72 5.81 -26.39
N LEU A 5 -6.79 5.09 -27.52
CA LEU A 5 -7.55 5.55 -28.69
C LEU A 5 -9.05 5.66 -28.38
N GLY A 6 -9.62 4.66 -27.69
CA GLY A 6 -11.02 4.71 -27.27
C GLY A 6 -11.31 5.82 -26.25
N LEU A 7 -10.37 6.12 -25.36
CA LEU A 7 -10.50 7.22 -24.41
C LEU A 7 -10.47 8.59 -25.10
N ALA A 8 -9.56 8.80 -26.05
CA ALA A 8 -9.50 10.03 -26.83
C ALA A 8 -10.81 10.28 -27.61
N ASP A 9 -11.35 9.23 -28.22
CA ASP A 9 -12.61 9.28 -28.96
C ASP A 9 -13.80 9.64 -28.06
N ALA A 10 -13.94 8.94 -26.92
CA ALA A 10 -14.99 9.21 -25.95
C ALA A 10 -14.91 10.63 -25.35
N LEU A 11 -13.70 11.12 -25.05
CA LEU A 11 -13.53 12.48 -24.55
C LEU A 11 -13.82 13.53 -25.63
N GLY A 12 -13.53 13.24 -26.89
CA GLY A 12 -13.88 14.11 -28.00
C GLY A 12 -15.40 14.25 -28.18
N GLU A 13 -16.14 13.15 -28.04
CA GLU A 13 -17.60 13.18 -28.04
C GLU A 13 -18.17 14.03 -26.90
N VAL A 14 -17.63 13.88 -25.68
CA VAL A 14 -18.11 14.60 -24.48
C VAL A 14 -17.77 16.09 -24.52
N THR A 15 -16.58 16.45 -25.01
CA THR A 15 -16.11 17.84 -25.04
C THR A 15 -16.52 18.60 -26.29
N GLY A 16 -17.06 17.92 -27.30
CA GLY A 16 -17.45 18.50 -28.58
C GLY A 16 -16.26 18.99 -29.41
N GLY A 17 -15.06 18.48 -29.12
CA GLY A 17 -13.80 18.89 -29.75
C GLY A 17 -12.92 17.69 -30.11
N ALA A 18 -12.00 17.87 -31.04
CA ALA A 18 -11.02 16.82 -31.34
C ALA A 18 -9.98 16.74 -30.21
N VAL A 19 -9.87 15.57 -29.57
CA VAL A 19 -8.83 15.28 -28.56
C VAL A 19 -7.69 14.52 -29.23
N ARG A 20 -6.47 15.05 -29.13
CA ARG A 20 -5.26 14.38 -29.60
C ARG A 20 -4.72 13.45 -28.53
N LEU A 21 -4.00 12.41 -28.94
CA LEU A 21 -3.31 11.53 -28.00
C LEU A 21 -2.28 12.28 -27.13
N ALA A 22 -1.66 13.32 -27.69
CA ALA A 22 -0.75 14.19 -26.95
C ALA A 22 -1.44 14.94 -25.81
N ASP A 23 -2.72 15.31 -25.99
CA ASP A 23 -3.50 16.04 -24.98
C ASP A 23 -3.80 15.15 -23.77
N LEU A 24 -3.89 13.83 -23.95
CA LEU A 24 -4.12 12.87 -22.87
C LEU A 24 -2.92 12.70 -21.94
N VAL A 25 -1.72 12.96 -22.44
CA VAL A 25 -0.49 12.77 -21.69
C VAL A 25 0.07 14.07 -21.15
N ALA A 26 -0.45 15.23 -21.58
CA ALA A 26 0.04 16.56 -21.23
C ALA A 26 -0.15 16.87 -19.73
N THR A 27 0.92 16.67 -18.97
CA THR A 27 1.04 16.97 -17.54
C THR A 27 2.41 17.59 -17.28
N ASP A 28 2.65 18.12 -16.09
CA ASP A 28 3.96 18.65 -15.69
C ASP A 28 4.88 17.56 -15.07
N ASP A 29 4.47 16.29 -15.17
CA ASP A 29 5.10 15.14 -14.51
C ASP A 29 5.80 14.18 -15.50
N PHE A 30 6.46 13.17 -14.94
CA PHE A 30 7.00 12.04 -15.70
C PHE A 30 5.94 10.97 -15.93
N VAL A 31 5.96 10.36 -17.12
CA VAL A 31 5.12 9.22 -17.50
C VAL A 31 5.98 7.98 -17.57
N GLU A 32 5.64 6.96 -16.78
CA GLU A 32 6.28 5.65 -16.88
C GLU A 32 5.85 4.94 -18.16
N LEU A 33 6.82 4.55 -18.99
CA LEU A 33 6.60 3.76 -20.20
C LEU A 33 6.77 2.27 -19.92
N THR A 34 7.76 1.92 -19.08
CA THR A 34 8.06 0.55 -18.63
C THR A 34 8.68 0.58 -17.24
N GLY A 35 8.76 -0.57 -16.54
CA GLY A 35 9.26 -0.78 -15.16
C GLY A 35 10.68 -0.34 -14.82
N GLY A 36 11.31 0.47 -15.66
CA GLY A 36 12.60 1.13 -15.44
C GLY A 36 12.82 2.33 -16.35
N LEU A 37 11.79 2.82 -17.05
CA LEU A 37 11.86 3.96 -17.95
C LEU A 37 10.65 4.87 -17.75
N ALA A 38 10.91 6.06 -17.22
CA ALA A 38 9.97 7.16 -17.25
C ALA A 38 10.56 8.36 -17.98
N VAL A 39 9.70 9.03 -18.73
CA VAL A 39 10.05 10.16 -19.57
C VAL A 39 9.16 11.35 -19.23
N SER A 40 9.65 12.56 -19.42
CA SER A 40 8.81 13.74 -19.20
C SER A 40 7.57 13.67 -20.09
N SER A 41 6.42 14.08 -19.55
CA SER A 41 5.18 14.18 -20.31
C SER A 41 5.37 14.99 -21.60
N ALA A 42 6.12 16.09 -21.53
CA ALA A 42 6.45 16.93 -22.69
C ALA A 42 7.22 16.15 -23.78
N ALA A 43 8.15 15.26 -23.42
CA ALA A 43 8.85 14.43 -24.39
C ALA A 43 7.94 13.36 -25.01
N LEU A 44 7.04 12.78 -24.20
CA LEU A 44 6.06 11.81 -24.69
C LEU A 44 5.03 12.47 -25.64
N ALA A 45 4.54 13.65 -25.28
CA ALA A 45 3.62 14.42 -26.12
C ALA A 45 4.23 14.72 -27.50
N ARG A 46 5.48 15.21 -27.54
CA ARG A 46 6.22 15.43 -28.81
C ARG A 46 6.29 14.18 -29.68
N ALA A 47 6.58 13.02 -29.06
CA ALA A 47 6.63 11.75 -29.78
C ALA A 47 5.25 11.37 -30.36
N LEU A 48 4.17 11.58 -29.59
CA LEU A 48 2.79 11.32 -30.02
C LEU A 48 2.29 12.29 -31.10
N GLU A 49 2.88 13.48 -31.19
CA GLU A 49 2.67 14.44 -32.28
C GLU A 49 3.44 14.09 -33.57
N GLY A 50 4.25 13.02 -33.53
CA GLY A 50 4.99 12.52 -34.69
C GLY A 50 6.44 12.97 -34.77
N ALA A 51 6.98 13.61 -33.73
CA ALA A 51 8.41 13.89 -33.67
C ALA A 51 9.23 12.59 -33.51
N PRO A 52 10.50 12.55 -33.98
CA PRO A 52 11.37 11.39 -33.75
C PRO A 52 11.53 11.07 -32.26
N VAL A 53 11.37 9.80 -31.90
CA VAL A 53 11.48 9.33 -30.51
C VAL A 53 12.95 9.35 -30.07
N ARG A 54 13.36 10.41 -29.38
CA ARG A 54 14.66 10.53 -28.71
C ARG A 54 14.46 11.18 -27.34
N PHE A 55 14.79 10.44 -26.29
CA PHE A 55 14.76 10.93 -24.90
C PHE A 55 16.21 11.14 -24.44
N GLU A 56 16.60 12.39 -24.21
CA GLU A 56 17.96 12.79 -23.84
C GLU A 56 17.95 13.73 -22.63
N GLY A 57 18.99 13.69 -21.80
CA GLY A 57 19.16 14.59 -20.67
C GLY A 57 17.93 14.63 -19.74
N ASP A 58 17.36 15.82 -19.59
CA ASP A 58 16.23 16.14 -18.71
C ASP A 58 14.90 15.49 -19.14
N ASP A 59 14.82 14.91 -20.35
CA ASP A 59 13.64 14.16 -20.79
C ASP A 59 13.49 12.82 -20.05
N ARG A 60 14.55 12.31 -19.43
CA ARG A 60 14.52 11.09 -18.63
C ARG A 60 14.49 11.46 -17.17
N ALA A 61 13.62 10.78 -16.44
CA ALA A 61 13.62 10.98 -15.01
C ALA A 61 14.96 10.54 -14.40
N PRO A 62 15.45 11.24 -13.36
CA PRO A 62 16.54 10.74 -12.54
C PRO A 62 16.14 9.36 -12.01
N TRP A 63 16.99 8.36 -12.21
CA TRP A 63 16.82 6.97 -11.76
C TRP A 63 16.50 6.82 -10.26
N ALA A 64 16.64 7.89 -9.47
CA ALA A 64 16.12 8.03 -8.12
C ALA A 64 14.88 8.93 -8.12
N GLY A 65 13.69 8.33 -7.96
CA GLY A 65 12.48 9.09 -7.61
C GLY A 65 11.37 9.14 -8.65
N VAL A 66 11.34 8.27 -9.65
CA VAL A 66 10.10 8.06 -10.40
C VAL A 66 9.18 7.17 -9.57
N GLU A 67 8.17 7.80 -9.00
CA GLU A 67 6.98 7.10 -8.52
C GLU A 67 6.34 6.42 -9.74
N THR A 68 6.45 5.09 -9.80
CA THR A 68 6.01 4.32 -10.97
C THR A 68 4.49 4.33 -11.05
N ALA A 69 3.92 4.28 -12.26
CA ALA A 69 2.50 4.03 -12.51
C ALA A 69 2.02 2.68 -11.92
N GLN A 70 2.94 1.78 -11.56
CA GLN A 70 2.63 0.63 -10.70
C GLN A 70 2.14 1.02 -9.27
N GLN A 71 2.40 2.26 -8.82
CA GLN A 71 1.84 2.85 -7.60
C GLN A 71 0.50 3.57 -7.83
N HIS A 72 0.03 3.74 -9.08
CA HIS A 72 -1.36 4.09 -9.39
C HIS A 72 -2.30 2.86 -9.33
N GLN A 73 -2.12 1.98 -8.34
CA GLN A 73 -3.31 1.42 -7.70
C GLN A 73 -4.09 2.62 -7.19
N VAL A 74 -5.40 2.68 -7.41
CA VAL A 74 -6.27 3.64 -6.73
C VAL A 74 -5.83 3.64 -5.27
N HIS A 75 -5.13 4.69 -4.82
CA HIS A 75 -4.61 4.73 -3.47
C HIS A 75 -5.86 4.92 -2.63
N GLU A 76 -6.43 3.81 -2.18
CA GLU A 76 -7.59 3.81 -1.31
C GLU A 76 -7.22 4.75 -0.17
N THR A 77 -7.94 5.88 -0.08
CA THR A 77 -7.54 6.92 0.86
C THR A 77 -7.63 6.33 2.26
N LEU A 78 -6.87 6.85 3.23
CA LEU A 78 -7.00 6.40 4.62
C LEU A 78 -8.45 6.48 5.12
N THR A 79 -9.24 7.42 4.57
CA THR A 79 -10.67 7.54 4.84
C THR A 79 -11.47 6.37 4.30
N ASP A 80 -11.19 5.91 3.08
CA ASP A 80 -11.86 4.77 2.48
C ASP A 80 -11.50 3.47 3.22
N ARG A 81 -10.22 3.28 3.55
CA ARG A 81 -9.75 2.13 4.35
C ARG A 81 -10.36 2.11 5.75
N ALA A 82 -10.47 3.27 6.41
CA ALA A 82 -11.13 3.39 7.71
C ALA A 82 -12.61 2.96 7.62
N ARG A 83 -13.32 3.40 6.58
CA ARG A 83 -14.72 3.02 6.33
C ARG A 83 -14.88 1.55 6.02
N ALA A 84 -14.00 0.97 5.21
CA ALA A 84 -13.99 -0.45 4.90
C ALA A 84 -13.84 -1.33 6.16
N ASN A 85 -13.15 -0.81 7.18
CA ASN A 85 -12.97 -1.47 8.48
C ASN A 85 -14.00 -1.03 9.53
N GLY A 86 -15.05 -0.29 9.15
CA GLY A 86 -16.20 0.03 10.00
C GLY A 86 -16.10 1.34 10.80
N TRP A 87 -15.04 2.13 10.61
CA TRP A 87 -14.95 3.47 11.22
C TRP A 87 -15.56 4.56 10.32
N PRO A 88 -16.21 5.59 10.89
CA PRO A 88 -16.74 6.71 10.09
C PRO A 88 -15.67 7.49 9.30
N GLY A 89 -14.45 7.54 9.84
CA GLY A 89 -13.31 8.23 9.24
C GLY A 89 -12.00 7.95 9.99
N VAL A 90 -10.95 8.65 9.54
CA VAL A 90 -9.56 8.49 10.04
C VAL A 90 -9.43 8.88 11.50
N ALA A 91 -10.13 9.93 11.95
CA ALA A 91 -10.02 10.42 13.32
C ALA A 91 -10.53 9.39 14.34
N GLU A 92 -11.66 8.76 14.04
CA GLU A 92 -12.25 7.71 14.87
C GLU A 92 -11.40 6.45 14.88
N ALA A 93 -10.88 6.04 13.72
CA ALA A 93 -9.96 4.90 13.62
C ALA A 93 -8.70 5.12 14.45
N LYS A 94 -8.09 6.32 14.36
CA LYS A 94 -6.92 6.68 15.17
C LYS A 94 -7.21 6.66 16.66
N ALA A 95 -8.34 7.23 17.08
CA ALA A 95 -8.73 7.25 18.48
C ALA A 95 -8.92 5.84 19.05
N ASP A 96 -9.65 4.98 18.33
CA ASP A 96 -9.96 3.61 18.77
C ASP A 96 -8.73 2.70 18.82
N LEU A 97 -7.86 2.82 17.82
CA LEU A 97 -6.61 2.07 17.71
C LEU A 97 -5.44 2.69 18.52
N ARG A 98 -5.66 3.86 19.13
CA ARG A 98 -4.65 4.65 19.86
C ARG A 98 -3.41 4.98 19.03
N ILE A 99 -3.67 5.44 17.82
CA ILE A 99 -2.67 5.82 16.82
C ILE A 99 -2.62 7.33 16.72
N THR A 100 -1.42 7.89 16.54
CA THR A 100 -1.23 9.35 16.51
C THR A 100 -0.99 9.88 15.11
N THR A 101 -0.40 9.08 14.22
CA THR A 101 -0.01 9.51 12.87
C THR A 101 -0.76 8.76 11.77
N ASP A 102 -0.85 9.38 10.59
CA ASP A 102 -1.42 8.71 9.40
C ASP A 102 -0.54 7.54 8.93
N ALA A 103 0.78 7.67 9.07
CA ALA A 103 1.72 6.61 8.71
C ALA A 103 1.54 5.35 9.56
N GLU A 104 1.35 5.50 10.87
CA GLU A 104 1.04 4.40 11.78
C GLU A 104 -0.31 3.74 11.43
N LEU A 105 -1.32 4.54 11.10
CA LEU A 105 -2.63 4.01 10.72
C LEU A 105 -2.53 3.22 9.41
N ASN A 106 -1.80 3.75 8.42
CA ASN A 106 -1.56 3.05 7.17
C ASN A 106 -0.86 1.72 7.40
N ALA A 107 0.17 1.69 8.26
CA ALA A 107 0.88 0.47 8.60
C ALA A 107 -0.02 -0.58 9.26
N VAL A 108 -0.99 -0.16 10.09
CA VAL A 108 -1.99 -1.08 10.66
C VAL A 108 -2.89 -1.67 9.58
N PHE A 109 -3.37 -0.85 8.65
CA PHE A 109 -4.19 -1.35 7.55
C PHE A 109 -3.38 -2.29 6.64
N ASP A 110 -2.14 -1.95 6.29
CA ASP A 110 -1.28 -2.81 5.48
C ASP A 110 -1.03 -4.16 6.18
N ALA A 111 -0.77 -4.15 7.49
CA ALA A 111 -0.63 -5.36 8.29
C ALA A 111 -1.95 -6.15 8.39
N THR A 112 -3.10 -5.46 8.38
CA THR A 112 -4.42 -6.09 8.41
C THR A 112 -4.74 -6.81 7.11
N ASP A 113 -4.46 -6.16 5.97
CA ASP A 113 -4.65 -6.74 4.64
C ASP A 113 -3.71 -7.95 4.43
N GLY A 114 -2.48 -7.84 4.95
CA GLY A 114 -1.47 -8.91 4.95
C GLY A 114 -1.63 -9.97 6.05
N ALA A 115 -2.66 -9.90 6.91
CA ALA A 115 -2.72 -10.72 8.12
C ALA A 115 -2.74 -12.23 7.81
N ALA A 116 -1.81 -12.97 8.43
CA ALA A 116 -1.73 -14.41 8.25
C ALA A 116 -2.85 -15.13 9.03
N LEU A 117 -3.05 -16.42 8.72
CA LEU A 117 -4.07 -17.24 9.39
C LEU A 117 -3.86 -17.33 10.91
N ALA A 118 -2.60 -17.26 11.37
CA ALA A 118 -2.28 -17.28 12.79
C ALA A 118 -2.79 -16.02 13.51
N ASP A 119 -2.68 -14.86 12.86
CA ASP A 119 -3.15 -13.58 13.39
C ASP A 119 -4.68 -13.54 13.44
N LYS A 120 -5.35 -13.94 12.34
CA LYS A 120 -6.82 -14.03 12.28
C LYS A 120 -7.39 -14.95 13.38
N ARG A 121 -6.71 -16.07 13.65
CA ARG A 121 -7.09 -16.97 14.74
C ARG A 121 -6.83 -16.36 16.12
N ALA A 122 -5.76 -15.59 16.29
CA ALA A 122 -5.47 -14.92 17.54
C ALA A 122 -6.50 -13.82 17.84
N ALA A 123 -6.82 -12.95 16.87
CA ALA A 123 -7.86 -11.93 17.00
C ALA A 123 -9.20 -12.55 17.43
N ARG A 124 -9.61 -13.64 16.74
CA ARG A 124 -10.83 -14.38 17.09
C ARG A 124 -10.78 -14.99 18.50
N ALA A 125 -9.63 -15.48 18.96
CA ALA A 125 -9.49 -16.03 20.30
C ALA A 125 -9.63 -14.95 21.38
N PHE A 126 -9.13 -13.74 21.12
CA PHE A 126 -9.27 -12.57 21.99
C PHE A 126 -10.62 -11.85 21.83
N LYS A 127 -11.43 -12.22 20.83
CA LYS A 127 -12.72 -11.59 20.50
C LYS A 127 -12.59 -10.08 20.19
N ILE A 128 -11.52 -9.73 19.49
CA ILE A 128 -11.26 -8.37 19.01
C ILE A 128 -11.16 -8.37 17.48
N GLU A 129 -11.25 -7.17 16.91
CA GLU A 129 -11.03 -7.00 15.48
C GLU A 129 -9.56 -7.18 15.09
N ILE A 130 -9.33 -7.62 13.87
CA ILE A 130 -7.98 -7.91 13.39
C ILE A 130 -7.08 -6.66 13.38
N ALA A 131 -7.65 -5.51 13.07
CA ALA A 131 -6.95 -4.23 13.09
C ALA A 131 -6.50 -3.83 14.50
N GLU A 132 -7.30 -4.13 15.54
CA GLU A 132 -6.91 -3.91 16.93
C GLU A 132 -5.76 -4.83 17.36
N LEU A 133 -5.80 -6.09 16.93
CA LEU A 133 -4.68 -7.02 17.13
C LEU A 133 -3.40 -6.51 16.44
N MET A 134 -3.50 -6.06 15.18
CA MET A 134 -2.37 -5.54 14.41
C MET A 134 -1.79 -4.27 15.03
N ALA A 135 -2.62 -3.31 15.44
CA ALA A 135 -2.19 -2.11 16.14
C ALA A 135 -1.44 -2.44 17.44
N THR A 136 -1.87 -3.49 18.15
CA THR A 136 -1.19 -3.95 19.37
C THR A 136 0.13 -4.66 19.09
N ALA A 137 0.16 -5.54 18.08
CA ALA A 137 1.38 -6.25 17.68
C ALA A 137 2.46 -5.28 17.15
N LEU A 138 2.07 -4.31 16.32
CA LEU A 138 2.97 -3.28 15.81
C LEU A 138 3.54 -2.40 16.93
N ARG A 139 2.74 -2.04 17.95
CA ARG A 139 3.26 -1.32 19.13
C ARG A 139 4.26 -2.14 19.94
N LEU A 140 4.06 -3.45 20.07
CA LEU A 140 4.95 -4.31 20.85
C LEU A 140 6.25 -4.64 20.12
N TRP A 141 6.16 -4.97 18.82
CA TRP A 141 7.26 -5.61 18.09
C TRP A 141 7.57 -4.95 16.74
N GLY A 142 6.74 -4.00 16.30
CA GLY A 142 6.84 -3.41 14.96
C GLY A 142 6.52 -4.39 13.82
N ARG A 143 5.86 -5.51 14.11
CA ARG A 143 5.43 -6.54 13.14
C ARG A 143 4.27 -7.38 13.67
N SER A 144 3.66 -8.19 12.80
CA SER A 144 2.58 -9.11 13.17
C SER A 144 3.04 -10.25 14.09
N LEU A 145 2.10 -10.97 14.72
CA LEU A 145 2.42 -12.12 15.57
C LEU A 145 3.04 -13.26 14.76
N ALA A 146 2.58 -13.49 13.53
CA ALA A 146 3.16 -14.50 12.65
C ALA A 146 4.62 -14.19 12.30
N GLU A 147 4.92 -12.93 11.95
CA GLU A 147 6.27 -12.48 11.62
C GLU A 147 7.20 -12.52 12.83
N GLU A 148 6.76 -12.08 14.01
CA GLU A 148 7.62 -12.14 15.20
C GLU A 148 7.88 -13.59 15.62
N ARG A 149 6.89 -14.48 15.51
CA ARG A 149 7.09 -15.92 15.74
C ARG A 149 8.16 -16.48 14.81
N ASP A 150 8.05 -16.19 13.51
CA ASP A 150 8.97 -16.74 12.52
C ASP A 150 10.37 -16.14 12.65
N ARG A 151 10.49 -14.86 13.01
CA ARG A 151 11.75 -14.22 13.38
C ARG A 151 12.41 -14.91 14.56
N LEU A 152 11.69 -15.09 15.66
CA LEU A 152 12.22 -15.72 16.88
C LEU A 152 12.58 -17.19 16.63
N ALA A 153 11.78 -17.91 15.83
CA ALA A 153 12.11 -19.27 15.43
C ALA A 153 13.38 -19.33 14.57
N ALA A 154 13.60 -18.36 13.66
CA ALA A 154 14.78 -18.30 12.81
C ALA A 154 16.08 -17.99 13.58
N LEU A 155 15.99 -17.38 14.77
CA LEU A 155 17.14 -17.16 15.65
C LEU A 155 17.62 -18.43 16.35
N GLU A 156 16.82 -19.50 16.32
CA GLU A 156 17.13 -20.78 16.95
C GLU A 156 17.41 -21.85 15.88
N PRO A 157 18.68 -22.29 15.71
CA PRO A 157 19.10 -23.19 14.62
C PRO A 157 18.34 -24.53 14.55
N ASP A 158 17.71 -24.96 15.64
CA ASP A 158 16.97 -26.23 15.76
C ASP A 158 15.50 -26.03 16.17
N ALA A 159 14.90 -24.88 15.84
CA ALA A 159 13.50 -24.59 16.19
C ALA A 159 12.52 -25.57 15.54
N ASN A 160 12.25 -26.68 16.22
CA ASN A 160 11.28 -27.66 15.80
C ASN A 160 9.83 -27.14 16.01
N ASN A 161 8.84 -27.87 15.49
CA ASN A 161 7.43 -27.50 15.61
C ASN A 161 6.96 -27.29 17.06
N GLN A 162 7.55 -27.98 18.04
CA GLN A 162 7.24 -27.80 19.45
C GLN A 162 7.71 -26.44 19.96
N ARG A 163 8.92 -26.01 19.57
CA ARG A 163 9.48 -24.71 19.94
C ARG A 163 8.69 -23.55 19.33
N ARG A 164 8.32 -23.64 18.05
CA ARG A 164 7.43 -22.65 17.41
C ARG A 164 6.08 -22.53 18.14
N GLY A 165 5.58 -23.64 18.68
CA GLY A 165 4.39 -23.67 19.53
C GLY A 165 4.58 -22.97 20.88
N GLN A 166 5.75 -23.09 21.51
CA GLN A 166 6.08 -22.35 22.75
C GLN A 166 6.16 -20.85 22.49
N ILE A 167 6.93 -20.44 21.46
CA ILE A 167 7.05 -19.03 21.04
C ILE A 167 5.66 -18.43 20.78
N SER A 168 4.80 -19.15 20.02
CA SER A 168 3.44 -18.66 19.74
C SER A 168 2.59 -18.47 20.99
N ARG A 169 2.77 -19.29 22.03
CA ARG A 169 2.04 -19.13 23.30
C ARG A 169 2.54 -17.93 24.09
N GLU A 170 3.85 -17.74 24.13
CA GLU A 170 4.48 -16.61 24.80
C GLU A 170 4.07 -15.27 24.15
N LEU A 171 4.13 -15.18 22.83
CA LEU A 171 3.69 -13.99 22.09
C LEU A 171 2.20 -13.68 22.32
N ARG A 172 1.35 -14.71 22.40
CA ARG A 172 -0.07 -14.52 22.76
C ARG A 172 -0.26 -14.00 24.18
N ALA A 173 0.55 -14.45 25.13
CA ALA A 173 0.49 -13.94 26.50
C ALA A 173 0.89 -12.45 26.57
N GLN A 174 1.91 -12.05 25.80
CA GLN A 174 2.30 -10.64 25.69
C GLN A 174 1.19 -9.79 25.07
N LEU A 175 0.53 -10.27 24.01
CA LEU A 175 -0.63 -9.58 23.43
C LEU A 175 -1.79 -9.45 24.42
N ALA A 176 -2.11 -10.52 25.16
CA ALA A 176 -3.17 -10.48 26.18
C ALA A 176 -2.89 -9.39 27.22
N ALA A 177 -1.67 -9.35 27.77
CA ALA A 177 -1.26 -8.33 28.73
C ALA A 177 -1.33 -6.90 28.15
N ALA A 178 -0.94 -6.72 26.89
CA ALA A 178 -1.01 -5.44 26.20
C ALA A 178 -2.45 -4.98 25.90
N LEU A 179 -3.37 -5.93 25.69
CA LEU A 179 -4.80 -5.64 25.51
C LEU A 179 -5.50 -5.35 26.84
N GLU A 180 -5.10 -5.98 27.94
CA GLU A 180 -5.67 -5.73 29.28
C GLU A 180 -5.21 -4.40 29.88
N SER A 181 -4.02 -3.93 29.50
CA SER A 181 -3.52 -2.60 29.87
C SER A 181 -4.08 -1.48 29.00
N LYS A 182 -5.01 -1.80 28.09
CA LYS A 182 -5.73 -0.83 27.27
C LYS A 182 -6.80 -0.14 28.12
#